data_AF-A0A8H5H2H6-F1
#
_entry.id   AF-A0A8H5H2H6-F1
#
_cell.length_a   1.000
_cell.length_b   1.000
_cell.length_c   1.000
_cell.angle_alpha   90.00
_cell.angle_beta   90.00
_cell.angle_gamma   90.00
#
_symmetry.space_group_name_H-M   'P 1'
#
loop_
_entity.id
_entity.type
_entity.pdbx_description
1 polymer ?
#
loop_
_entity_poly.entity_id
_entity_poly.type
_entity_poly.pdbx_seq_one_letter_code
_entity_poly.pdbx_strand_id
1 'polypeptide(L)'
;MQEDPPVLLNRLSATRYRGNNLTLQNPHFADPVWHSPKNSRAGISQRHLPYSKFEPSLQRRISLTTTPNPQVSSSMSTFSTPFTLNLSSSNKREKLPDESDDDDEPHSSRPKIDITALPWSSRTSSVQLSPELEKTRVILENFSRNPKLVKASILSQPDCPPFSSEDWENLIAGKPTNLTTSSRVSTLLRSNEKRKSLATSSLNLAPKPRVKPYLAMATGSSLGTAILIIAAIFAFPHRISELNAYRTHISQLFSCTPSSSHSRVINYDKAACLRVSQTRRYLLSSFGNFNNLNIRWIQAPSWGGNNRFSSTSGVGKSRRDTCHRWNKKRCPNTASACRYAHVCGKCRSNGHVKSNCKKSESNKD
;
A
#
# COMPACT_ATOMS: atom_id res chain seq x y z
N MET A 1 -17.99 57.46 36.75
CA MET A 1 -16.80 56.89 37.41
C MET A 1 -17.01 55.39 37.40
N GLN A 2 -16.25 54.72 36.55
CA GLN A 2 -16.47 53.34 36.13
C GLN A 2 -15.30 52.54 36.72
N GLU A 3 -15.61 51.71 37.71
CA GLU A 3 -14.64 50.90 38.45
C GLU A 3 -14.35 49.62 37.67
N ASP A 4 -13.07 49.38 37.39
CA ASP A 4 -12.56 48.17 36.74
C ASP A 4 -12.53 46.97 37.71
N PRO A 5 -12.79 45.73 37.25
CA PRO A 5 -12.69 44.54 38.09
C PRO A 5 -11.25 43.98 38.18
N PRO A 6 -10.90 43.25 39.26
CA PRO A 6 -9.53 42.86 39.55
C PRO A 6 -9.06 41.62 38.80
N VAL A 7 -7.78 41.66 38.41
CA VAL A 7 -7.00 40.58 37.81
C VAL A 7 -6.67 39.50 38.85
N LEU A 8 -7.13 38.27 38.64
CA LEU A 8 -6.74 37.09 39.42
C LEU A 8 -5.43 36.49 38.90
N LEU A 9 -4.35 36.69 39.65
CA LEU A 9 -3.06 36.01 39.47
C LEU A 9 -3.12 34.60 40.11
N ASN A 10 -3.03 33.56 39.29
CA ASN A 10 -2.85 32.19 39.74
C ASN A 10 -1.42 31.97 40.29
N ARG A 11 -1.33 31.77 41.60
CA ARG A 11 -0.16 31.24 42.32
C ARG A 11 -0.01 29.74 42.02
N LEU A 12 1.10 29.34 41.41
CA LEU A 12 1.54 27.94 41.39
C LEU A 12 2.38 27.65 42.64
N SER A 13 1.86 26.76 43.49
CA SER A 13 2.51 26.24 44.68
C SER A 13 3.48 25.12 44.31
N ALA A 14 4.77 25.30 44.61
CA ALA A 14 5.79 24.26 44.50
C ALA A 14 5.75 23.34 45.73
N THR A 15 5.30 22.09 45.56
CA THR A 15 5.46 21.04 46.56
C THR A 15 6.80 20.32 46.36
N ARG A 16 7.68 20.45 47.36
CA ARG A 16 8.92 19.68 47.52
C ARG A 16 8.59 18.20 47.72
N TYR A 17 9.18 17.32 46.90
CA TYR A 17 9.30 15.90 47.20
C TYR A 17 10.73 15.61 47.67
N ARG A 18 10.87 15.23 48.94
CA ARG A 18 12.07 14.60 49.52
C ARG A 18 11.87 13.09 49.45
N GLY A 19 12.84 12.35 48.94
CA GLY A 19 12.77 10.89 48.92
C GLY A 19 14.09 10.22 48.52
N ASN A 20 14.94 10.03 49.54
CA ASN A 20 15.85 8.91 49.81
C ASN A 20 16.77 8.36 48.71
N ASN A 21 18.07 8.61 48.94
CA ASN A 21 19.21 7.82 48.46
C ASN A 21 19.14 6.39 49.03
N LEU A 22 19.08 5.39 48.15
CA LEU A 22 19.47 4.02 48.45
C LEU A 22 20.60 3.62 47.50
N THR A 23 21.79 3.59 48.05
CA THR A 23 23.03 3.09 47.46
C THR A 23 22.90 1.57 47.31
N LEU A 24 22.69 1.08 46.10
CA LEU A 24 22.79 -0.35 45.78
C LEU A 24 24.19 -0.63 45.25
N GLN A 25 24.93 -1.41 46.04
CA GLN A 25 26.22 -1.99 45.73
C GLN A 25 26.11 -2.89 44.48
N ASN A 26 27.04 -2.69 43.54
CA ASN A 26 27.30 -3.56 42.41
C ASN A 26 27.98 -4.85 42.88
N PRO A 27 27.42 -6.06 42.66
CA PRO A 27 28.19 -7.27 42.77
C PRO A 27 28.94 -7.54 41.45
N HIS A 28 30.23 -7.82 41.60
CA HIS A 28 31.13 -8.43 40.62
C HIS A 28 30.43 -9.50 39.76
N PHE A 29 30.38 -9.30 38.45
CA PHE A 29 30.21 -10.40 37.50
C PHE A 29 31.59 -10.87 37.05
N ALA A 30 31.90 -12.12 37.40
CA ALA A 30 33.07 -12.85 36.95
C ALA A 30 32.89 -13.26 35.47
N ASP A 31 33.99 -13.22 34.73
CA ASP A 31 34.12 -13.67 33.35
C ASP A 31 33.82 -15.17 33.18
N PRO A 32 33.06 -15.59 32.16
CA PRO A 32 33.01 -17.00 31.80
C PRO A 32 34.23 -17.36 30.94
N VAL A 33 35.12 -18.15 31.55
CA VAL A 33 36.19 -18.89 30.87
C VAL A 33 35.57 -19.87 29.88
N TRP A 34 35.72 -19.60 28.58
CA TRP A 34 35.40 -20.56 27.53
C TRP A 34 36.57 -21.54 27.37
N HIS A 35 36.37 -22.79 27.81
CA HIS A 35 37.25 -23.89 27.44
C HIS A 35 36.96 -24.34 25.99
N SER A 36 37.96 -24.16 25.12
CA SER A 36 38.01 -24.77 23.78
C SER A 36 38.14 -26.30 23.88
N PRO A 37 37.32 -27.08 23.16
CA PRO A 37 37.64 -28.48 22.88
C PRO A 37 38.59 -28.55 21.68
N LYS A 38 39.76 -29.14 21.91
CA LYS A 38 40.65 -29.63 20.85
C LYS A 38 39.98 -30.82 20.18
N ASN A 39 39.78 -30.77 18.86
CA ASN A 39 39.71 -31.98 18.03
C ASN A 39 40.11 -31.71 16.56
N SER A 40 41.33 -32.15 16.24
CA SER A 40 41.62 -33.17 15.22
C SER A 40 40.94 -33.09 13.84
N ARG A 41 41.68 -32.51 12.89
CA ARG A 41 42.12 -33.14 11.62
C ARG A 41 41.05 -33.79 10.71
N ALA A 42 40.66 -33.08 9.64
CA ALA A 42 40.43 -33.66 8.31
C ALA A 42 40.62 -32.56 7.25
N GLY A 43 41.61 -32.76 6.37
CA GLY A 43 41.96 -31.81 5.32
C GLY A 43 40.98 -31.88 4.16
N ILE A 44 40.48 -30.72 3.73
CA ILE A 44 39.85 -30.53 2.43
C ILE A 44 40.48 -29.29 1.81
N SER A 45 41.21 -29.52 0.73
CA SER A 45 41.87 -28.53 -0.10
C SER A 45 40.82 -27.65 -0.79
N GLN A 46 40.77 -26.36 -0.44
CA GLN A 46 40.08 -25.34 -1.22
C GLN A 46 41.11 -24.47 -1.95
N ARG A 47 40.97 -24.43 -3.27
CA ARG A 47 41.75 -23.60 -4.18
C ARG A 47 41.45 -22.13 -3.90
N HIS A 48 42.50 -21.38 -3.58
CA HIS A 48 42.50 -19.92 -3.54
C HIS A 48 42.24 -19.33 -4.94
N LEU A 49 41.25 -18.45 -5.05
CA LEU A 49 41.19 -17.43 -6.10
C LEU A 49 41.55 -16.07 -5.46
N PRO A 50 42.39 -15.24 -6.11
CA PRO A 50 42.85 -13.99 -5.53
C PRO A 50 41.76 -12.91 -5.62
N TYR A 51 41.38 -12.36 -4.47
CA TYR A 51 40.56 -11.15 -4.39
C TYR A 51 41.46 -9.94 -4.59
N SER A 52 41.21 -9.17 -5.65
CA SER A 52 41.96 -7.94 -5.93
C SER A 52 41.60 -6.86 -4.92
N LYS A 53 42.62 -6.13 -4.48
CA LYS A 53 42.54 -4.91 -3.68
C LYS A 53 41.64 -3.89 -4.41
N PHE A 54 40.60 -3.41 -3.73
CA PHE A 54 39.94 -2.15 -4.06
C PHE A 54 40.10 -1.24 -2.84
N GLU A 55 40.89 -0.19 -3.04
CA GLU A 55 41.30 0.82 -2.08
C GLU A 55 40.33 2.02 -2.24
N PRO A 56 39.69 2.53 -1.19
CA PRO A 56 38.92 3.76 -1.27
C PRO A 56 39.72 4.93 -0.67
N SER A 57 40.58 5.53 -1.48
CA SER A 57 41.13 6.86 -1.25
C SER A 57 40.17 7.89 -1.81
N LEU A 58 39.46 8.62 -0.93
CA LEU A 58 38.97 10.00 -1.17
C LEU A 58 38.44 10.59 0.15
N GLN A 59 39.34 10.93 1.06
CA GLN A 59 39.07 11.93 2.11
C GLN A 59 39.28 13.31 1.51
N ARG A 60 38.19 13.93 1.05
CA ARG A 60 38.20 15.33 0.65
C ARG A 60 38.00 16.18 1.90
N ARG A 61 39.10 16.71 2.45
CA ARG A 61 39.11 17.80 3.44
C ARG A 61 38.38 19.01 2.84
N ILE A 62 37.32 19.47 3.48
CA ILE A 62 36.78 20.82 3.28
C ILE A 62 37.20 21.62 4.51
N SER A 63 38.16 22.52 4.30
CA SER A 63 38.60 23.48 5.30
C SER A 63 37.53 24.56 5.47
N LEU A 64 37.16 24.84 6.72
CA LEU A 64 36.36 25.99 7.12
C LEU A 64 37.25 27.23 7.11
N THR A 65 37.03 28.14 6.17
CA THR A 65 37.53 29.52 6.24
C THR A 65 36.35 30.44 6.48
N THR A 66 36.33 30.99 7.69
CA THR A 66 35.49 32.09 8.14
C THR A 66 35.94 33.40 7.48
N THR A 67 35.04 34.10 6.79
CA THR A 67 35.16 35.53 6.48
C THR A 67 33.79 36.22 6.58
N PRO A 68 33.76 37.54 6.88
CA PRO A 68 32.59 38.19 7.44
C PRO A 68 31.64 38.80 6.40
N ASN A 69 30.37 38.71 6.78
CA ASN A 69 29.21 39.55 6.48
C ASN A 69 29.44 40.86 5.70
N PRO A 70 28.68 41.07 4.61
CA PRO A 70 28.16 42.39 4.29
C PRO A 70 26.63 42.40 4.35
N GLN A 71 26.11 43.34 5.14
CA GLN A 71 24.70 43.69 5.14
C GLN A 71 24.27 44.19 3.77
N VAL A 72 23.26 43.55 3.19
CA VAL A 72 22.46 44.12 2.11
C VAL A 72 21.00 43.97 2.50
N SER A 73 20.42 45.12 2.84
CA SER A 73 18.99 45.37 2.89
C SER A 73 18.37 45.09 1.52
N SER A 74 17.37 44.22 1.46
CA SER A 74 16.52 44.08 0.28
C SER A 74 15.10 43.72 0.70
N SER A 75 14.27 44.74 0.57
CA SER A 75 12.82 44.72 0.56
C SER A 75 12.29 43.69 -0.44
N MET A 76 11.48 42.74 0.03
CA MET A 76 10.62 41.94 -0.83
C MET A 76 9.16 42.32 -0.56
N SER A 77 8.65 43.20 -1.42
CA SER A 77 7.23 43.26 -1.77
C SER A 77 7.06 42.36 -2.98
N THR A 78 6.24 41.32 -2.90
CA THR A 78 5.55 40.75 -4.06
C THR A 78 4.22 40.12 -3.65
N PHE A 79 3.19 40.75 -4.22
CA PHE A 79 1.81 40.34 -4.37
C PHE A 79 1.58 38.83 -4.51
N SER A 80 0.71 38.30 -3.65
CA SER A 80 -0.04 37.06 -3.92
C SER A 80 -1.45 37.43 -4.35
N THR A 81 -1.78 37.30 -5.63
CA THR A 81 -3.15 37.26 -6.12
C THR A 81 -3.63 35.81 -6.22
N PRO A 82 -4.82 35.47 -5.71
CA PRO A 82 -5.40 34.15 -5.90
C PRO A 82 -6.03 34.03 -7.30
N PHE A 83 -5.62 32.99 -8.03
CA PHE A 83 -6.28 32.54 -9.27
C PHE A 83 -7.64 31.92 -8.91
N THR A 84 -8.72 32.70 -9.06
CA THR A 84 -10.10 32.19 -9.02
C THR A 84 -10.54 31.80 -10.44
N LEU A 85 -10.39 30.52 -10.78
CA LEU A 85 -11.07 29.98 -11.97
C LEU A 85 -12.55 29.78 -11.64
N ASN A 86 -13.34 30.79 -11.98
CA ASN A 86 -14.79 30.75 -11.97
C ASN A 86 -15.26 30.03 -13.25
N LEU A 87 -15.54 28.73 -13.17
CA LEU A 87 -16.02 27.94 -14.30
C LEU A 87 -17.55 27.83 -14.26
N SER A 88 -18.22 28.91 -14.64
CA SER A 88 -19.65 28.90 -14.98
C SER A 88 -19.82 28.24 -16.35
N SER A 89 -19.98 26.91 -16.38
CA SER A 89 -20.28 26.18 -17.61
C SER A 89 -21.79 25.92 -17.72
N SER A 90 -22.49 26.93 -18.25
CA SER A 90 -23.85 26.79 -18.78
C SER A 90 -23.77 26.44 -20.26
N ASN A 91 -23.40 25.20 -20.59
CA ASN A 91 -23.60 24.66 -21.95
C ASN A 91 -24.97 23.98 -22.03
N LYS A 92 -26.00 24.81 -22.22
CA LYS A 92 -27.33 24.40 -22.64
C LYS A 92 -27.25 24.04 -24.13
N ARG A 93 -26.97 22.77 -24.42
CA ARG A 93 -27.05 22.23 -25.78
C ARG A 93 -28.53 22.14 -26.14
N GLU A 94 -28.96 22.96 -27.09
CA GLU A 94 -30.27 22.84 -27.73
C GLU A 94 -30.40 21.44 -28.35
N LYS A 95 -31.35 20.68 -27.82
CA LYS A 95 -31.75 19.36 -28.30
C LYS A 95 -32.87 19.61 -29.30
N LEU A 96 -32.64 19.24 -30.56
CA LEU A 96 -33.66 19.23 -31.60
C LEU A 96 -34.83 18.32 -31.17
N PRO A 97 -36.09 18.70 -31.47
CA PRO A 97 -37.26 17.91 -31.13
C PRO A 97 -37.31 16.68 -32.04
N ASP A 98 -37.17 15.51 -31.44
CA ASP A 98 -37.48 14.23 -32.06
C ASP A 98 -38.84 13.81 -31.48
N GLU A 99 -39.88 13.94 -32.31
CA GLU A 99 -41.24 13.53 -31.98
C GLU A 99 -41.30 11.99 -31.97
N SER A 100 -41.06 11.41 -30.80
CA SER A 100 -41.52 10.04 -30.51
C SER A 100 -42.17 10.04 -29.13
N ASP A 101 -43.47 9.82 -29.18
CA ASP A 101 -44.46 9.75 -28.12
C ASP A 101 -44.25 8.50 -27.24
N ASP A 102 -44.75 8.60 -26.01
CA ASP A 102 -45.06 7.52 -25.05
C ASP A 102 -43.90 6.79 -24.32
N ASP A 103 -43.46 7.37 -23.21
CA ASP A 103 -43.66 6.85 -21.83
C ASP A 103 -42.78 7.66 -20.84
N ASP A 104 -43.26 8.87 -20.48
CA ASP A 104 -42.67 9.73 -19.45
C ASP A 104 -42.88 9.11 -18.04
N GLU A 105 -42.13 8.05 -17.73
CA GLU A 105 -42.00 7.64 -16.33
C GLU A 105 -41.26 8.74 -15.55
N PRO A 106 -41.85 9.33 -14.50
CA PRO A 106 -41.23 10.40 -13.76
C PRO A 106 -39.96 9.85 -13.11
N HIS A 107 -38.80 10.27 -13.63
CA HIS A 107 -37.50 10.01 -13.02
C HIS A 107 -37.51 10.54 -11.60
N SER A 108 -37.82 9.66 -10.64
CA SER A 108 -37.86 10.02 -9.22
C SER A 108 -36.49 10.56 -8.84
N SER A 109 -36.43 11.87 -8.61
CA SER A 109 -35.22 12.52 -8.14
C SER A 109 -34.86 11.85 -6.82
N ARG A 110 -33.73 11.15 -6.78
CA ARG A 110 -33.28 10.46 -5.57
C ARG A 110 -33.33 11.45 -4.40
N PRO A 111 -33.90 11.06 -3.23
CA PRO A 111 -34.01 11.95 -2.10
C PRO A 111 -32.63 12.52 -1.74
N LYS A 112 -32.53 13.85 -1.68
CA LYS A 112 -31.30 14.54 -1.28
C LYS A 112 -31.07 14.26 0.21
N ILE A 113 -29.99 13.56 0.53
CA ILE A 113 -29.59 13.34 1.91
C ILE A 113 -29.14 14.68 2.49
N ASP A 114 -29.74 15.09 3.61
CA ASP A 114 -29.27 16.24 4.36
C ASP A 114 -27.92 15.91 5.02
N ILE A 115 -26.84 16.43 4.43
CA ILE A 115 -25.47 16.23 4.91
C ILE A 115 -25.29 16.80 6.31
N THR A 116 -26.05 17.84 6.68
CA THR A 116 -25.93 18.50 7.99
C THR A 116 -26.53 17.64 9.11
N ALA A 117 -27.52 16.82 8.82
CA ALA A 117 -28.13 15.88 9.77
C ALA A 117 -27.26 14.65 10.09
N LEU A 118 -26.18 14.41 9.35
CA LEU A 118 -25.31 13.26 9.57
C LEU A 118 -24.49 13.44 10.87
N PRO A 119 -24.41 12.45 11.79
CA PRO A 119 -23.75 12.60 13.10
C PRO A 119 -22.27 13.00 13.06
N TRP A 120 -21.62 12.86 11.90
CA TRP A 120 -20.23 13.22 11.70
C TRP A 120 -20.03 14.61 11.08
N SER A 121 -21.09 15.29 10.61
CA SER A 121 -21.01 16.64 10.04
C SER A 121 -20.64 17.68 11.12
N SER A 122 -21.15 17.48 12.34
CA SER A 122 -20.92 18.34 13.51
C SER A 122 -19.61 18.07 14.22
N ARG A 123 -18.91 16.98 13.86
CA ARG A 123 -17.56 16.72 14.37
C ARG A 123 -16.60 17.68 13.67
N THR A 124 -16.38 18.84 14.28
CA THR A 124 -15.17 19.64 14.05
C THR A 124 -13.99 18.71 14.31
N SER A 125 -13.38 18.22 13.24
CA SER A 125 -12.25 17.30 13.35
C SER A 125 -11.12 18.06 14.00
N SER A 126 -10.93 17.89 15.31
CA SER A 126 -9.81 18.45 16.09
C SER A 126 -8.45 17.93 15.61
N VAL A 127 -8.46 16.95 14.71
CA VAL A 127 -7.30 16.35 14.12
C VAL A 127 -6.80 17.25 13.01
N GLN A 128 -5.72 17.97 13.29
CA GLN A 128 -4.96 18.64 12.25
C GLN A 128 -4.37 17.58 11.30
N LEU A 129 -4.80 17.61 10.04
CA LEU A 129 -4.20 16.83 8.98
C LEU A 129 -2.90 17.51 8.51
N SER A 130 -1.95 16.71 8.06
CA SER A 130 -0.80 17.26 7.32
C SER A 130 -1.30 18.03 6.08
N PRO A 131 -0.66 19.15 5.70
CA PRO A 131 -1.03 19.90 4.51
C PRO A 131 -1.06 19.05 3.22
N GLU A 132 -0.22 18.02 3.12
CA GLU A 132 -0.21 17.09 1.97
C GLU A 132 -1.48 16.22 1.92
N LEU A 133 -1.99 15.78 3.08
CA LEU A 133 -3.22 15.01 3.17
C LEU A 133 -4.45 15.88 2.86
N GLU A 134 -4.45 17.12 3.32
CA GLU A 134 -5.54 18.06 3.03
C GLU A 134 -5.63 18.35 1.53
N LYS A 135 -4.49 18.61 0.87
CA LYS A 135 -4.43 18.72 -0.60
C LYS A 135 -4.97 17.48 -1.30
N THR A 136 -4.60 16.29 -0.81
CA THR A 136 -5.11 15.02 -1.35
C THR A 136 -6.62 14.90 -1.19
N ARG A 137 -7.16 15.30 -0.03
CA ARG A 137 -8.60 15.29 0.28
C ARG A 137 -9.38 16.18 -0.69
N VAL A 138 -8.92 17.41 -0.91
CA VAL A 138 -9.54 18.36 -1.85
C VAL A 138 -9.52 17.83 -3.28
N ILE A 139 -8.41 17.23 -3.73
CA ILE A 139 -8.33 16.64 -5.07
C ILE A 139 -9.31 15.46 -5.21
N LEU A 140 -9.36 14.56 -4.23
CA LEU A 140 -10.28 13.42 -4.25
C LEU A 140 -11.75 13.85 -4.21
N GLU A 141 -12.07 14.92 -3.48
CA GLU A 141 -13.41 15.51 -3.48
C GLU A 141 -13.78 16.02 -4.87
N ASN A 142 -12.89 16.78 -5.52
CA ASN A 142 -13.08 17.24 -6.90
C ASN A 142 -13.21 16.07 -7.87
N PHE A 143 -12.39 15.03 -7.71
CA PHE A 143 -12.46 13.82 -8.54
C PHE A 143 -13.81 13.11 -8.41
N SER A 144 -14.36 13.06 -7.20
CA SER A 144 -15.64 12.40 -6.92
C SER A 144 -16.84 13.05 -7.61
N ARG A 145 -16.76 14.31 -8.03
CA ARG A 145 -17.86 15.03 -8.72
C ARG A 145 -18.14 14.44 -10.10
N ASN A 146 -17.09 14.07 -10.85
CA ASN A 146 -17.24 13.44 -12.16
C ASN A 146 -16.06 12.48 -12.45
N PRO A 147 -16.06 11.27 -11.86
CA PRO A 147 -14.93 10.35 -11.96
C PRO A 147 -14.67 9.86 -13.40
N LYS A 148 -15.72 9.78 -14.25
CA LYS A 148 -15.59 9.38 -15.65
C LYS A 148 -14.82 10.42 -16.46
N LEU A 149 -15.14 11.71 -16.28
CA LEU A 149 -14.45 12.81 -16.94
C LEU A 149 -12.99 12.89 -16.49
N VAL A 150 -12.73 12.77 -15.18
CA VAL A 150 -11.37 12.78 -14.62
C VAL A 150 -10.54 11.65 -15.22
N LYS A 151 -11.09 10.44 -15.30
CA LYS A 151 -10.43 9.29 -15.92
C LYS A 151 -10.14 9.54 -17.41
N ALA A 152 -11.12 10.03 -18.17
CA ALA A 152 -10.92 10.36 -19.58
C ALA A 152 -9.82 11.41 -19.78
N SER A 153 -9.80 12.44 -18.93
CA SER A 153 -8.78 13.49 -18.93
C SER A 153 -7.38 12.96 -18.59
N ILE A 154 -7.26 12.06 -17.61
CA ILE A 154 -5.99 11.38 -17.27
C ILE A 154 -5.50 10.54 -18.46
N LEU A 155 -6.39 9.76 -19.08
CA LEU A 155 -6.03 8.87 -20.19
C LEU A 155 -5.73 9.63 -21.49
N SER A 156 -6.20 10.87 -21.64
CA SER A 156 -5.88 11.72 -22.80
C SER A 156 -4.51 12.39 -22.71
N GLN A 157 -3.85 12.37 -21.54
CA GLN A 157 -2.51 12.96 -21.41
C GLN A 157 -1.44 12.06 -22.04
N PRO A 158 -0.49 12.62 -22.81
CA PRO A 158 0.57 11.84 -23.46
C PRO A 158 1.51 11.15 -22.47
N ASP A 159 1.71 11.76 -21.30
CA ASP A 159 2.58 11.24 -20.24
C ASP A 159 1.86 10.30 -19.25
N CYS A 160 0.64 9.87 -19.58
CA CYS A 160 -0.15 8.98 -18.74
C CYS A 160 0.57 7.63 -18.56
N PRO A 161 0.87 7.21 -17.31
CA PRO A 161 1.59 5.96 -17.09
C PRO A 161 0.74 4.74 -17.47
N PRO A 162 1.39 3.63 -17.88
CA PRO A 162 0.70 2.40 -18.28
C PRO A 162 0.09 1.71 -17.05
N PHE A 163 -1.13 2.11 -16.70
CA PHE A 163 -1.88 1.67 -15.54
C PHE A 163 -3.26 1.20 -15.98
N SER A 164 -3.80 0.16 -15.32
CA SER A 164 -5.03 -0.46 -15.81
C SER A 164 -6.23 0.46 -15.61
N SER A 165 -7.24 0.29 -16.46
CA SER A 165 -8.50 1.05 -16.40
C SER A 165 -9.19 0.94 -15.02
N GLU A 166 -9.17 -0.25 -14.42
CA GLU A 166 -9.72 -0.53 -13.10
C GLU A 166 -8.87 0.10 -11.98
N ASP A 167 -7.55 0.05 -12.11
CA ASP A 167 -6.68 0.65 -11.10
C ASP A 167 -6.77 2.18 -11.10
N TRP A 168 -6.94 2.82 -12.26
CA TRP A 168 -7.25 4.25 -12.34
C TRP A 168 -8.56 4.59 -11.63
N GLU A 169 -9.61 3.80 -11.81
CA GLU A 169 -10.88 4.01 -11.10
C GLU A 169 -10.72 3.91 -9.59
N ASN A 170 -9.96 2.92 -9.12
CA ASN A 170 -9.66 2.78 -7.70
C ASN A 170 -8.85 3.96 -7.17
N LEU A 171 -7.84 4.42 -7.91
CA LEU A 171 -7.01 5.57 -7.53
C LEU A 171 -7.83 6.87 -7.46
N ILE A 172 -8.67 7.14 -8.47
CA ILE A 172 -9.55 8.31 -8.55
C ILE A 172 -10.59 8.27 -7.41
N ALA A 173 -11.10 7.09 -7.08
CA ALA A 173 -12.04 6.91 -5.97
C ALA A 173 -11.36 6.97 -4.58
N GLY A 174 -10.03 7.08 -4.52
CA GLY A 174 -9.28 6.99 -3.27
C GLY A 174 -9.48 5.65 -2.55
N LYS A 175 -9.63 4.56 -3.32
CA LYS A 175 -9.71 3.18 -2.84
C LYS A 175 -8.32 2.54 -2.91
N PRO A 176 -8.01 1.56 -2.05
CA PRO A 176 -6.80 0.76 -2.20
C PRO A 176 -6.78 0.09 -3.58
N THR A 177 -5.71 0.32 -4.34
CA THR A 177 -5.48 -0.37 -5.61
C THR A 177 -5.00 -1.79 -5.33
N ASN A 178 -5.58 -2.77 -6.01
CA ASN A 178 -5.15 -4.16 -5.89
C ASN A 178 -3.83 -4.35 -6.63
N LEU A 179 -2.72 -4.10 -5.95
CA LEU A 179 -1.35 -4.36 -6.44
C LEU A 179 -1.12 -5.81 -6.91
N THR A 180 -2.00 -6.74 -6.54
CA THR A 180 -1.96 -8.13 -7.02
C THR A 180 -2.43 -8.27 -8.46
N THR A 181 -3.34 -7.41 -8.93
CA THR A 181 -3.91 -7.50 -10.29
C THR A 181 -2.99 -6.84 -11.32
N SER A 182 -2.27 -5.77 -10.93
CA SER A 182 -1.23 -5.13 -11.75
C SER A 182 -0.03 -6.04 -12.04
N SER A 183 0.08 -7.20 -11.36
CA SER A 183 1.00 -8.27 -11.76
C SER A 183 0.76 -8.72 -13.20
N ARG A 184 -0.47 -8.63 -13.73
CA ARG A 184 -0.77 -8.98 -15.14
C ARG A 184 -0.02 -8.08 -16.13
N VAL A 185 0.05 -6.77 -15.85
CA VAL A 185 0.81 -5.80 -16.66
C VAL A 185 2.31 -6.07 -16.55
N SER A 186 2.77 -6.43 -15.36
CA SER A 186 4.17 -6.82 -15.12
C SER A 186 4.59 -8.07 -15.91
N THR A 187 3.69 -9.05 -16.05
CA THR A 187 3.92 -10.25 -16.86
C THR A 187 3.99 -9.91 -18.35
N LEU A 188 3.16 -8.99 -18.84
CA LEU A 188 3.17 -8.55 -20.23
C LEU A 188 4.44 -7.76 -20.59
N LEU A 189 4.89 -6.87 -19.71
CA LEU A 189 6.17 -6.13 -19.88
C LEU A 189 7.37 -7.09 -19.90
N ARG A 190 7.42 -8.08 -18.99
CA ARG A 190 8.46 -9.13 -19.00
C ARG A 190 8.39 -10.06 -20.20
N SER A 191 7.19 -10.39 -20.69
CA SER A 191 7.01 -11.25 -21.86
C SER A 191 7.47 -10.57 -23.16
N ASN A 192 7.30 -9.25 -23.26
CA ASN A 192 7.76 -8.48 -24.42
C ASN A 192 9.28 -8.30 -24.46
N GLU A 193 9.94 -8.34 -23.31
CA GLU A 193 11.41 -8.29 -23.22
C GLU A 193 12.03 -9.63 -23.66
N LYS A 194 11.41 -10.77 -23.32
CA LYS A 194 11.86 -12.10 -23.77
C LYS A 194 11.55 -12.41 -25.25
N ARG A 195 10.55 -11.76 -25.85
CA ARG A 195 10.19 -12.00 -27.27
C ARG A 195 11.04 -11.22 -28.29
N LYS A 196 11.98 -10.36 -27.86
CA LYS A 196 12.81 -9.56 -28.77
C LYS A 196 14.20 -10.15 -29.07
N SER A 197 14.49 -11.39 -28.66
CA SER A 197 15.75 -12.07 -29.00
C SER A 197 15.65 -13.04 -30.20
N LEU A 198 14.58 -13.00 -30.99
CA LEU A 198 14.36 -13.95 -32.11
C LEU A 198 13.84 -13.30 -33.41
N ALA A 199 14.10 -12.02 -33.65
CA ALA A 199 13.75 -11.38 -34.94
C ALA A 199 14.90 -10.54 -35.46
N THR A 200 15.84 -11.21 -36.11
CA THR A 200 16.76 -10.65 -37.10
C THR A 200 15.98 -10.24 -38.34
N SER A 201 15.67 -8.95 -38.49
CA SER A 201 15.67 -8.24 -39.77
C SER A 201 15.33 -6.76 -39.57
N SER A 202 16.10 -5.95 -40.28
CA SER A 202 16.24 -4.50 -40.19
C SER A 202 15.00 -3.71 -40.62
N LEU A 203 14.57 -2.77 -39.77
CA LEU A 203 13.88 -1.55 -40.20
C LEU A 203 14.12 -0.46 -39.15
N ASN A 204 14.90 0.55 -39.55
CA ASN A 204 15.29 1.69 -38.75
C ASN A 204 14.09 2.63 -38.54
N LEU A 205 13.47 2.57 -37.37
CA LEU A 205 12.65 3.68 -36.85
C LEU A 205 13.37 4.29 -35.65
N ALA A 206 13.45 5.63 -35.65
CA ALA A 206 14.17 6.43 -34.67
C ALA A 206 13.90 6.01 -33.21
N PRO A 207 14.92 5.97 -32.34
CA PRO A 207 14.75 5.50 -30.97
C PRO A 207 13.99 6.55 -30.16
N LYS A 208 12.71 6.30 -29.85
CA LYS A 208 12.07 6.94 -28.69
C LYS A 208 12.91 6.61 -27.44
N PRO A 209 13.19 7.55 -26.53
CA PRO A 209 13.95 7.28 -25.33
C PRO A 209 13.23 6.20 -24.51
N ARG A 210 13.78 4.98 -24.55
CA ARG A 210 13.34 3.88 -23.69
C ARG A 210 13.81 4.18 -22.28
N VAL A 211 12.88 4.59 -21.41
CA VAL A 211 13.09 4.52 -19.97
C VAL A 211 13.24 3.04 -19.61
N LYS A 212 14.48 2.57 -19.46
CA LYS A 212 14.77 1.18 -19.04
C LYS A 212 14.21 0.99 -17.62
N PRO A 213 13.32 0.02 -17.36
CA PRO A 213 12.85 -0.30 -16.02
C PRO A 213 13.90 -1.13 -15.25
N TYR A 214 15.15 -0.66 -15.24
CA TYR A 214 16.27 -1.32 -14.53
C TYR A 214 16.07 -1.30 -13.00
N LEU A 215 15.18 -0.42 -12.52
CA LEU A 215 14.91 -0.19 -11.11
C LEU A 215 13.98 -1.24 -10.46
N ALA A 216 13.52 -2.25 -11.21
CA ALA A 216 12.62 -3.29 -10.73
C ALA A 216 13.31 -4.64 -10.43
N MET A 217 14.56 -4.84 -10.88
CA MET A 217 15.27 -6.11 -10.65
C MET A 217 16.21 -6.10 -9.45
N ALA A 218 16.64 -4.94 -8.96
CA ALA A 218 17.60 -4.83 -7.86
C ALA A 218 16.96 -4.79 -6.46
N THR A 219 15.66 -4.49 -6.34
CA THR A 219 15.09 -4.04 -5.05
C THR A 219 14.03 -4.94 -4.42
N GLY A 220 13.72 -6.11 -4.97
CA GLY A 220 12.71 -7.04 -4.40
C GLY A 220 11.26 -6.49 -4.34
N SER A 221 11.09 -5.17 -4.49
CA SER A 221 9.83 -4.47 -4.68
C SER A 221 9.19 -4.93 -5.98
N SER A 222 7.93 -5.35 -5.89
CA SER A 222 7.19 -5.81 -7.05
C SER A 222 7.11 -4.68 -8.09
N LEU A 223 7.35 -4.98 -9.36
CA LEU A 223 7.19 -4.03 -10.48
C LEU A 223 5.84 -3.28 -10.42
N GLY A 224 4.80 -3.91 -9.87
CA GLY A 224 3.50 -3.29 -9.61
C GLY A 224 3.53 -2.09 -8.65
N THR A 225 4.35 -2.13 -7.60
CA THR A 225 4.49 -1.00 -6.65
C THR A 225 5.13 0.21 -7.32
N ALA A 226 6.12 -0.01 -8.19
CA ALA A 226 6.76 1.08 -8.94
C ALA A 226 5.78 1.77 -9.90
N ILE A 227 4.99 0.99 -10.66
CA ILE A 227 3.97 1.55 -11.57
C ILE A 227 2.90 2.30 -10.76
N LEU A 228 2.46 1.75 -9.62
CA LEU A 228 1.51 2.43 -8.74
C LEU A 228 2.05 3.78 -8.26
N ILE A 229 3.31 3.84 -7.82
CA ILE A 229 3.94 5.09 -7.37
C ILE A 229 3.96 6.12 -8.51
N ILE A 230 4.31 5.71 -9.73
CA ILE A 230 4.32 6.62 -10.88
C ILE A 230 2.90 7.14 -11.17
N ALA A 231 1.88 6.26 -11.19
CA ALA A 231 0.49 6.66 -11.37
C ALA A 231 -0.02 7.57 -10.24
N ALA A 232 0.37 7.29 -9.00
CA ALA A 232 0.02 8.11 -7.85
C ALA A 232 0.69 9.49 -7.88
N ILE A 233 1.96 9.59 -8.30
CA ILE A 233 2.64 10.88 -8.50
C ILE A 233 1.97 11.66 -9.63
N PHE A 234 1.58 10.99 -10.72
CA PHE A 234 0.86 11.62 -11.82
C PHE A 234 -0.47 12.23 -11.36
N ALA A 235 -1.26 11.50 -10.57
CA ALA A 235 -2.54 11.98 -10.05
C ALA A 235 -2.41 12.96 -8.86
N PHE A 236 -1.35 12.84 -8.06
CA PHE A 236 -1.11 13.59 -6.84
C PHE A 236 0.34 14.10 -6.76
N PRO A 237 0.74 15.10 -7.58
CA PRO A 237 2.13 15.54 -7.68
C PRO A 237 2.74 16.02 -6.36
N HIS A 238 1.91 16.59 -5.47
CA HIS A 238 2.35 17.06 -4.15
C HIS A 238 2.77 15.94 -3.19
N ARG A 239 2.54 14.67 -3.52
CA ARG A 239 2.94 13.50 -2.71
C ARG A 239 4.28 12.89 -3.13
N ILE A 240 5.02 13.54 -4.03
CA ILE A 240 6.27 12.98 -4.57
C ILE A 240 7.33 12.72 -3.48
N SER A 241 7.50 13.65 -2.54
CA SER A 241 8.41 13.55 -1.39
C SER A 241 8.07 12.32 -0.54
N GLU A 242 6.81 12.19 -0.15
CA GLU A 242 6.28 11.08 0.64
C GLU A 242 6.49 9.73 -0.05
N LEU A 243 6.07 9.60 -1.31
CA LEU A 243 6.13 8.34 -2.05
C LEU A 243 7.58 7.91 -2.32
N ASN A 244 8.49 8.85 -2.56
CA ASN A 244 9.92 8.57 -2.69
C ASN A 244 10.53 8.12 -1.35
N ALA A 245 10.20 8.79 -0.25
CA ALA A 245 10.64 8.38 1.08
C ALA A 245 10.16 6.95 1.41
N TYR A 246 8.88 6.65 1.13
CA TYR A 246 8.33 5.32 1.32
C TYR A 246 9.01 4.26 0.45
N ARG A 247 9.27 4.59 -0.83
CA ARG A 247 10.00 3.71 -1.74
C ARG A 247 11.38 3.36 -1.20
N THR A 248 12.12 4.35 -0.71
CA THR A 248 13.45 4.16 -0.11
C THR A 248 13.36 3.26 1.12
N HIS A 249 12.38 3.49 2.00
CA HIS A 249 12.14 2.66 3.19
C HIS A 249 11.88 1.19 2.84
N ILE A 250 10.96 0.91 1.91
CA ILE A 250 10.68 -0.47 1.47
C ILE A 250 11.92 -1.11 0.83
N SER A 251 12.66 -0.34 0.03
CA SER A 251 13.91 -0.81 -0.60
C SER A 251 14.97 -1.19 0.44
N GLN A 252 15.14 -0.37 1.47
CA GLN A 252 16.05 -0.64 2.60
C GLN A 252 15.61 -1.89 3.37
N LEU A 253 14.30 -2.07 3.61
CA LEU A 253 13.80 -3.29 4.24
C LEU A 253 14.14 -4.54 3.43
N PHE A 254 14.02 -4.52 2.10
CA PHE A 254 14.47 -5.63 1.26
C PHE A 254 15.99 -5.84 1.35
N SER A 255 16.79 -4.78 1.28
CA SER A 255 18.25 -4.88 1.37
C SER A 255 18.74 -5.45 2.71
N CYS A 256 18.05 -5.15 3.80
CA CYS A 256 18.41 -5.62 5.15
C CYS A 256 17.74 -6.94 5.54
N THR A 257 16.78 -7.44 4.75
CA THR A 257 16.07 -8.70 5.03
C THR A 257 16.62 -9.82 4.15
N PRO A 258 16.98 -10.99 4.70
CA PRO A 258 17.42 -12.11 3.87
C PRO A 258 16.32 -12.54 2.90
N SER A 259 16.70 -13.02 1.71
CA SER A 259 15.74 -13.35 0.63
C SER A 259 14.68 -14.38 1.03
N SER A 260 15.00 -15.30 1.93
CA SER A 260 14.03 -16.26 2.51
C SER A 260 12.86 -15.60 3.24
N SER A 261 13.05 -14.36 3.70
CA SER A 261 12.10 -13.59 4.49
C SER A 261 11.50 -12.40 3.73
N HIS A 262 11.76 -12.25 2.43
CA HIS A 262 11.19 -11.16 1.60
C HIS A 262 9.65 -11.14 1.60
N SER A 263 9.00 -12.30 1.76
CA SER A 263 7.53 -12.38 1.88
C SER A 263 7.00 -11.53 3.05
N ARG A 264 7.79 -11.36 4.11
CA ARG A 264 7.46 -10.52 5.26
C ARG A 264 7.45 -9.04 4.91
N VAL A 265 8.44 -8.58 4.14
CA VAL A 265 8.52 -7.21 3.63
C VAL A 265 7.34 -6.90 2.71
N ILE A 266 6.98 -7.83 1.82
CA ILE A 266 5.81 -7.72 0.94
C ILE A 266 4.51 -7.58 1.76
N ASN A 267 4.35 -8.39 2.82
CA ASN A 267 3.17 -8.33 3.66
C ASN A 267 3.11 -7.05 4.51
N TYR A 268 4.25 -6.57 4.99
CA TYR A 268 4.37 -5.26 5.63
C TYR A 268 3.93 -4.13 4.69
N ASP A 269 4.46 -4.10 3.46
CA ASP A 269 4.12 -3.11 2.43
C ASP A 269 2.62 -3.08 2.15
N LYS A 270 2.01 -4.25 1.92
CA LYS A 270 0.55 -4.39 1.75
C LYS A 270 -0.22 -3.85 2.95
N ALA A 271 0.19 -4.19 4.17
CA ALA A 271 -0.50 -3.75 5.38
C ALA A 271 -0.39 -2.24 5.60
N ALA A 272 0.78 -1.64 5.30
CA ALA A 272 0.99 -0.20 5.40
C ALA A 272 0.13 0.55 4.37
N CYS A 273 0.17 0.13 3.10
CA CYS A 273 -0.67 0.69 2.04
C CYS A 273 -2.17 0.59 2.38
N LEU A 274 -2.62 -0.58 2.86
CA LEU A 274 -4.01 -0.79 3.26
C LEU A 274 -4.41 0.16 4.39
N ARG A 275 -3.58 0.30 5.43
CA ARG A 275 -3.86 1.22 6.54
C ARG A 275 -4.00 2.67 6.07
N VAL A 276 -3.09 3.15 5.24
CA VAL A 276 -3.16 4.50 4.67
C VAL A 276 -4.44 4.71 3.88
N SER A 277 -4.82 3.74 3.04
CA SER A 277 -6.03 3.82 2.23
C SER A 277 -7.33 3.88 3.06
N GLN A 278 -7.37 3.15 4.18
CA GLN A 278 -8.56 3.05 5.03
C GLN A 278 -8.72 4.28 5.93
N THR A 279 -7.63 4.78 6.52
CA THR A 279 -7.72 5.84 7.52
C THR A 279 -7.60 7.24 6.91
N ARG A 280 -6.98 7.40 5.73
CA ARG A 280 -6.74 8.71 5.05
C ARG A 280 -6.08 9.80 5.91
N ARG A 281 -5.54 9.43 7.08
CA ARG A 281 -4.93 10.33 8.08
C ARG A 281 -3.42 10.15 8.24
N TYR A 282 -2.85 9.18 7.54
CA TYR A 282 -1.44 8.85 7.64
C TYR A 282 -0.77 9.04 6.29
N LEU A 283 0.41 9.64 6.31
CA LEU A 283 1.34 9.58 5.18
C LEU A 283 2.12 8.27 5.27
N LEU A 284 2.45 7.68 4.12
CA LEU A 284 3.34 6.52 3.98
C LEU A 284 4.75 6.81 4.49
N SER A 285 5.18 8.08 4.47
CA SER A 285 6.46 8.53 5.05
C SER A 285 6.45 8.60 6.58
N SER A 286 5.27 8.55 7.24
CA SER A 286 5.15 8.59 8.70
C SER A 286 5.43 7.22 9.33
N PHE A 287 6.66 6.72 9.20
CA PHE A 287 7.02 5.35 9.55
C PHE A 287 6.69 4.94 10.99
N GLY A 288 6.73 5.88 11.95
CA GLY A 288 6.34 5.64 13.35
C GLY A 288 4.90 5.11 13.50
N ASN A 289 3.98 5.54 12.64
CA ASN A 289 2.57 5.08 12.64
C ASN A 289 2.41 3.63 12.15
N PHE A 290 3.47 3.04 11.59
CA PHE A 290 3.50 1.65 11.13
C PHE A 290 4.37 0.76 12.02
N ASN A 291 4.83 1.24 13.19
CA ASN A 291 5.71 0.47 14.07
C ASN A 291 5.09 -0.87 14.48
N ASN A 292 3.80 -0.90 14.84
CA ASN A 292 3.09 -2.14 15.14
C ASN A 292 3.03 -3.12 13.95
N LEU A 293 2.96 -2.61 12.71
CA LEU A 293 3.05 -3.45 11.50
C LEU A 293 4.48 -3.96 11.31
N ASN A 294 5.48 -3.11 11.56
CA ASN A 294 6.88 -3.50 11.46
C ASN A 294 7.20 -4.62 12.46
N ILE A 295 6.79 -4.46 13.73
CA ILE A 295 6.93 -5.50 14.76
C ILE A 295 6.25 -6.79 14.30
N ARG A 296 4.99 -6.72 13.86
CA ARG A 296 4.21 -7.89 13.46
C ARG A 296 4.80 -8.64 12.27
N TRP A 297 5.26 -7.92 11.26
CA TRP A 297 5.64 -8.53 9.99
C TRP A 297 7.13 -8.77 9.87
N ILE A 298 7.95 -7.80 10.28
CA ILE A 298 9.41 -7.81 10.11
C ILE A 298 10.09 -8.43 11.33
N GLN A 299 9.81 -7.91 12.53
CA GLN A 299 10.56 -8.28 13.74
C GLN A 299 10.05 -9.54 14.44
N ALA A 300 8.79 -9.91 14.24
CA ALA A 300 8.21 -11.04 14.93
C ALA A 300 9.11 -12.27 14.74
N PRO A 301 9.60 -12.92 15.82
CA PRO A 301 10.35 -14.15 15.66
C PRO A 301 9.50 -15.12 14.86
N SER A 302 10.12 -15.84 13.92
CA SER A 302 9.45 -16.89 13.14
C SER A 302 9.04 -18.02 14.09
N TRP A 303 8.02 -17.80 14.91
CA TRP A 303 7.41 -18.80 15.76
C TRP A 303 6.61 -19.75 14.88
N GLY A 304 7.32 -20.63 14.18
CA GLY A 304 6.90 -21.93 13.63
C GLY A 304 5.68 -22.01 12.70
N GLY A 305 4.91 -20.94 12.54
CA GLY A 305 3.68 -20.94 11.79
C GLY A 305 3.96 -20.51 10.36
N ASN A 306 4.01 -21.47 9.46
CA ASN A 306 3.85 -21.24 8.03
C ASN A 306 2.84 -20.11 7.80
N ASN A 307 3.33 -18.97 7.32
CA ASN A 307 2.56 -17.79 6.98
C ASN A 307 1.66 -18.11 5.77
N ARG A 308 0.66 -18.98 5.98
CA ARG A 308 -0.53 -19.04 5.17
C ARG A 308 -1.33 -17.79 5.49
N PHE A 309 -0.85 -16.65 5.02
CA PHE A 309 -1.72 -15.57 4.59
C PHE A 309 -2.42 -15.99 3.30
N SER A 310 -3.09 -17.16 3.36
CA SER A 310 -4.35 -17.30 2.68
C SER A 310 -5.26 -16.27 3.32
N SER A 311 -5.74 -15.34 2.51
CA SER A 311 -7.01 -14.67 2.74
C SER A 311 -8.02 -15.68 3.27
N THR A 312 -8.18 -15.73 4.59
CA THR A 312 -9.28 -16.44 5.22
C THR A 312 -9.84 -15.54 6.32
N SER A 313 -10.77 -14.66 5.92
CA SER A 313 -12.15 -14.78 6.40
C SER A 313 -12.41 -16.26 6.68
N GLY A 314 -13.05 -16.69 7.76
CA GLY A 314 -13.29 -18.11 8.09
C GLY A 314 -13.93 -18.96 6.97
N VAL A 315 -13.18 -19.25 5.91
CA VAL A 315 -13.43 -20.17 4.82
C VAL A 315 -13.02 -21.48 5.43
N GLY A 316 -13.91 -22.02 6.26
CA GLY A 316 -13.80 -23.40 6.69
C GLY A 316 -13.47 -24.23 5.47
N LYS A 317 -12.31 -24.93 5.49
CA LYS A 317 -11.76 -25.79 4.43
C LYS A 317 -12.69 -25.82 3.24
N SER A 318 -12.51 -24.90 2.26
CA SER A 318 -13.43 -24.73 1.12
C SER A 318 -13.90 -26.12 0.73
N ARG A 319 -15.15 -26.44 1.11
CA ARG A 319 -15.60 -27.82 1.16
C ARG A 319 -15.50 -28.26 -0.29
N ARG A 320 -14.60 -29.22 -0.58
CA ARG A 320 -14.46 -29.78 -1.93
C ARG A 320 -15.86 -30.00 -2.47
N ASP A 321 -16.15 -29.48 -3.65
CA ASP A 321 -17.48 -29.59 -4.24
C ASP A 321 -17.90 -31.06 -4.27
N THR A 322 -19.20 -31.29 -4.09
CA THR A 322 -19.73 -32.65 -3.98
C THR A 322 -19.54 -33.40 -5.30
N CYS A 323 -19.01 -34.61 -5.24
CA CYS A 323 -18.84 -35.45 -6.42
C CYS A 323 -20.20 -35.96 -6.92
N HIS A 324 -20.72 -35.35 -7.99
CA HIS A 324 -21.97 -35.79 -8.60
C HIS A 324 -21.89 -37.21 -9.20
N ARG A 325 -20.71 -37.60 -9.73
CA ARG A 325 -20.48 -38.97 -10.25
C ARG A 325 -20.56 -40.01 -9.14
N TRP A 326 -19.99 -39.73 -7.96
CA TRP A 326 -20.07 -40.62 -6.80
C TRP A 326 -21.51 -40.73 -6.30
N ASN A 327 -22.25 -39.62 -6.24
CA ASN A 327 -23.67 -39.64 -5.85
C ASN A 327 -24.57 -40.43 -6.82
N LYS A 328 -24.10 -40.73 -8.04
CA LYS A 328 -24.75 -41.60 -9.03
C LYS A 328 -24.15 -43.02 -9.09
N LYS A 329 -23.26 -43.39 -8.15
CA LYS A 329 -22.49 -44.65 -8.15
C LYS A 329 -21.67 -44.90 -9.44
N ARG A 330 -21.20 -43.82 -10.09
CA ARG A 330 -20.41 -43.86 -11.35
C ARG A 330 -19.03 -43.21 -11.24
N CYS A 331 -18.52 -42.96 -10.02
CA CYS A 331 -17.18 -42.41 -9.86
C CYS A 331 -16.15 -43.54 -9.90
N PRO A 332 -15.18 -43.52 -10.83
CA PRO A 332 -14.12 -44.54 -10.88
C PRO A 332 -13.02 -44.31 -9.83
N ASN A 333 -12.91 -43.09 -9.30
CA ASN A 333 -11.87 -42.73 -8.34
C ASN A 333 -12.30 -43.08 -6.92
N THR A 334 -11.35 -43.45 -6.06
CA THR A 334 -11.57 -43.58 -4.61
C THR A 334 -11.82 -42.21 -3.96
N ALA A 335 -12.34 -42.20 -2.72
CA ALA A 335 -12.64 -40.95 -2.00
C ALA A 335 -11.41 -40.06 -1.75
N SER A 336 -10.22 -40.67 -1.65
CA SER A 336 -8.94 -39.98 -1.51
C SER A 336 -8.40 -39.45 -2.85
N ALA A 337 -8.57 -40.20 -3.95
CA ALA A 337 -8.09 -39.83 -5.28
C ALA A 337 -9.02 -38.87 -6.04
N CYS A 338 -10.29 -38.78 -5.64
CA CYS A 338 -11.24 -37.92 -6.33
C CYS A 338 -11.00 -36.42 -6.02
N ARG A 339 -10.94 -35.59 -7.07
CA ARG A 339 -10.87 -34.13 -6.96
C ARG A 339 -12.06 -33.54 -6.18
N TYR A 340 -13.20 -34.21 -6.22
CA TYR A 340 -14.45 -33.82 -5.58
C TYR A 340 -14.70 -34.63 -4.29
N ALA A 341 -15.44 -34.06 -3.33
CA ALA A 341 -15.77 -34.78 -2.10
C ALA A 341 -16.79 -35.89 -2.34
N HIS A 342 -16.47 -37.10 -1.90
CA HIS A 342 -17.41 -38.23 -1.84
C HIS A 342 -18.33 -38.08 -0.62
N VAL A 343 -19.26 -37.13 -0.72
CA VAL A 343 -20.27 -36.83 0.30
C VAL A 343 -21.66 -36.72 -0.33
N CYS A 344 -22.70 -37.03 0.43
CA CYS A 344 -24.07 -37.00 -0.03
C CYS A 344 -24.46 -35.57 -0.45
N GLY A 345 -24.97 -35.40 -1.68
CA GLY A 345 -25.40 -34.08 -2.17
C GLY A 345 -26.58 -33.48 -1.40
N LYS A 346 -27.34 -34.28 -0.63
CA LYS A 346 -28.46 -33.82 0.21
C LYS A 346 -28.00 -33.43 1.63
N CYS A 347 -27.38 -34.36 2.37
CA CYS A 347 -27.05 -34.18 3.79
C CYS A 347 -25.55 -33.96 4.10
N ARG A 348 -24.69 -34.03 3.08
CA ARG A 348 -23.22 -33.91 3.17
C ARG A 348 -22.50 -34.97 4.03
N SER A 349 -23.14 -36.08 4.40
CA SER A 349 -22.46 -37.21 5.05
C SER A 349 -21.61 -38.02 4.05
N ASN A 350 -20.50 -38.60 4.50
CA ASN A 350 -19.62 -39.46 3.70
C ASN A 350 -20.07 -40.93 3.60
N GLY A 351 -21.09 -41.36 4.35
CA GLY A 351 -21.48 -42.77 4.44
C GLY A 351 -22.41 -43.28 3.35
N HIS A 352 -23.03 -42.42 2.52
CA HIS A 352 -24.00 -42.85 1.52
C HIS A 352 -24.11 -41.90 0.34
N VAL A 353 -24.47 -42.44 -0.83
CA VAL A 353 -24.80 -41.68 -2.04
C VAL A 353 -26.20 -41.06 -1.97
N LYS A 354 -26.48 -40.03 -2.79
CA LYS A 354 -27.77 -39.30 -2.80
C LYS A 354 -29.03 -40.20 -2.86
N SER A 355 -28.98 -41.33 -3.57
CA SER A 355 -30.10 -42.27 -3.67
C SER A 355 -30.46 -42.96 -2.35
N ASN A 356 -29.50 -43.08 -1.44
CA ASN A 356 -29.66 -43.78 -0.15
C ASN A 356 -29.86 -42.79 1.01
N CYS A 357 -30.15 -41.51 0.71
CA CYS A 357 -30.27 -40.48 1.73
C CYS A 357 -31.69 -40.42 2.30
N LYS A 358 -31.85 -40.80 3.57
CA LYS A 358 -33.14 -40.78 4.30
C LYS A 358 -33.64 -39.38 4.68
N LYS A 359 -32.85 -38.31 4.46
CA LYS A 359 -33.13 -36.94 4.95
C LYS A 359 -34.05 -36.10 4.06
N SER A 360 -34.81 -36.69 3.14
CA SER A 360 -35.58 -35.92 2.13
C SER A 360 -37.06 -35.65 2.42
N GLU A 361 -37.61 -36.07 3.56
CA GLU A 361 -39.06 -35.96 3.79
C GLU A 361 -39.49 -34.92 4.83
N SER A 362 -38.57 -34.29 5.56
CA SER A 362 -38.93 -33.48 6.73
C SER A 362 -38.86 -31.95 6.55
N ASN A 363 -39.07 -31.42 5.34
CA ASN A 363 -38.97 -29.95 5.14
C ASN A 363 -39.92 -29.38 4.07
N LYS A 364 -41.11 -29.95 3.99
CA LYS A 364 -42.27 -29.36 3.30
C LYS A 364 -43.39 -29.24 4.33
N ASP A 365 -43.28 -28.27 5.23
CA ASP A 365 -44.38 -27.69 5.99
C ASP A 365 -44.01 -26.24 6.32
#